data_AF-V2XGL6-F1
#
_entry.id   AF-V2XGL6-F1
#
_cell.length_a   1.000
_cell.length_b   1.000
_cell.length_c   1.000
_cell.angle_alpha   90.00
_cell.angle_beta   90.00
_cell.angle_gamma   90.00
#
_symmetry.space_group_name_H-M   'P 1'
#
loop_
_entity.id
_entity.type
_entity.pdbx_description
1 polymer ?
#
loop_
_entity_poly.entity_id
_entity_poly.type
_entity_poly.pdbx_seq_one_letter_code
_entity_poly.pdbx_strand_id
1 'polypeptide(L)'
;MSDFQAGDRVEYQAIGGGKNVENSTTTGEITEVVDSKRPAGSTGNTVNASSEDPRFVIRNDNTGKETAYKSANIKGGTEESA
;
A
#
# COMPACT_ATOMS: atom_id res chain seq x y z
N MET A 1 16.66 -2.29 2.41
CA MET A 1 15.23 -2.20 2.80
C MET A 1 14.58 -1.55 1.60
N SER A 2 13.53 -2.13 1.02
CA SER A 2 12.90 -1.51 -0.14
C SER A 2 12.17 -0.25 0.32
N ASP A 3 12.78 0.90 0.10
CA ASP A 3 12.22 2.24 0.33
C ASP A 3 11.18 2.52 -0.74
N PHE A 4 9.98 1.97 -0.56
CA PHE A 4 8.88 2.26 -1.46
C PHE A 4 8.51 3.75 -1.38
N GLN A 5 8.25 4.36 -2.53
CA GLN A 5 7.99 5.79 -2.65
C GLN A 5 6.69 6.05 -3.42
N ALA A 6 6.15 7.26 -3.31
CA ALA A 6 4.99 7.65 -4.09
C ALA A 6 5.33 7.61 -5.60
N GLY A 7 4.45 6.99 -6.38
CA GLY A 7 4.63 6.65 -7.80
C GLY A 7 5.10 5.20 -8.03
N ASP A 8 5.54 4.49 -6.98
CA ASP A 8 6.08 3.14 -7.14
C ASP A 8 4.97 2.08 -7.24
N ARG A 9 5.15 1.09 -8.12
CA ARG A 9 4.15 0.05 -8.36
C ARG A 9 4.50 -1.22 -7.60
N VAL A 10 3.65 -1.58 -6.66
CA VAL A 10 3.91 -2.66 -5.72
C VAL A 10 2.83 -3.72 -5.78
N GLU A 11 3.23 -4.97 -5.51
CA GLU A 11 2.31 -6.06 -5.29
C GLU A 11 2.07 -6.20 -3.78
N TYR A 12 0.80 -6.19 -3.38
CA TYR A 12 0.39 -6.27 -1.98
C TYR A 12 -0.80 -7.20 -1.82
N GLN A 13 -1.02 -7.67 -0.60
CA GLN A 13 -2.17 -8.50 -0.27
C GLN A 13 -3.30 -7.61 0.26
N ALA A 14 -4.37 -7.44 -0.54
CA ALA A 14 -5.53 -6.68 -0.13
C ALA A 14 -6.30 -7.39 0.98
N ILE A 15 -6.60 -6.68 2.08
CA ILE A 15 -7.41 -7.21 3.18
C ILE A 15 -8.83 -6.67 2.99
N GLY A 16 -9.76 -7.55 2.61
CA GLY A 16 -11.18 -7.20 2.43
C GLY A 16 -11.76 -7.43 1.04
N GLY A 17 -11.03 -8.08 0.13
CA GLY A 17 -11.61 -8.58 -1.12
C GLY A 17 -12.63 -9.68 -0.81
N GLY A 18 -13.91 -9.43 -1.08
CA GLY A 18 -15.00 -10.33 -0.67
C GLY A 18 -14.81 -11.77 -1.15
N LYS A 19 -15.02 -12.72 -0.23
CA LYS A 19 -15.29 -14.19 -0.34
C LYS A 19 -14.64 -15.06 -1.44
N ASN A 20 -13.84 -14.55 -2.36
CA ASN A 20 -13.31 -15.32 -3.49
C ASN A 20 -11.83 -15.00 -3.82
N VAL A 21 -11.11 -14.41 -2.86
CA VAL A 21 -9.69 -14.07 -3.01
C VAL A 21 -8.93 -14.37 -1.72
N GLU A 22 -9.00 -15.62 -1.26
CA GLU A 22 -8.26 -16.07 -0.07
C GLU A 22 -6.72 -16.03 -0.25
N ASN A 23 -6.22 -15.72 -1.46
CA ASN A 23 -4.79 -15.62 -1.76
C ASN A 23 -4.44 -14.67 -2.93
N SER A 24 -5.34 -13.80 -3.40
CA SER A 24 -4.99 -12.92 -4.52
C SER A 24 -4.18 -11.73 -4.01
N THR A 25 -2.87 -11.82 -4.18
CA THR A 25 -2.03 -10.63 -4.26
C THR A 25 -2.55 -9.76 -5.41
N THR A 26 -2.53 -8.46 -5.21
CA THR A 26 -3.00 -7.48 -6.17
C THR A 26 -1.95 -6.42 -6.33
N THR A 27 -1.97 -5.75 -7.47
CA THR A 27 -1.05 -4.67 -7.77
C THR A 27 -1.72 -3.33 -7.49
N GLY A 28 -0.89 -2.37 -7.12
CA GLY A 28 -1.31 -0.99 -7.00
C GLY A 28 -0.12 -0.05 -7.04
N GLU A 29 -0.44 1.22 -7.14
CA GLU A 29 0.54 2.29 -7.15
C GLU A 29 0.52 2.97 -5.79
N ILE A 30 1.70 3.23 -5.23
CA ILE A 30 1.81 3.99 -3.99
C ILE A 30 1.54 5.45 -4.32
N THR A 31 0.51 6.03 -3.73
CA THR A 31 0.19 7.45 -3.93
C THR A 31 0.81 8.32 -2.85
N GLU A 32 1.04 7.76 -1.66
CA GLU A 32 1.61 8.48 -0.53
C GLU A 32 2.32 7.54 0.45
N VAL A 33 3.42 7.99 1.04
CA VAL A 33 4.13 7.28 2.11
C VAL A 33 4.00 8.09 3.39
N VAL A 34 3.57 7.41 4.45
CA VAL A 34 3.27 8.03 5.73
C VAL A 34 4.10 7.37 6.81
N ASP A 35 5.13 8.05 7.26
CA ASP A 35 6.07 7.62 8.31
C ASP A 35 5.66 8.08 9.71
N SER A 36 4.60 8.88 9.81
CA SER A 36 4.17 9.55 11.03
C SER A 36 2.66 9.52 11.17
N LYS A 37 2.11 9.71 12.38
CA LYS A 37 0.66 9.70 12.61
C LYS A 37 -0.01 10.91 11.96
N ARG A 38 -0.62 10.73 10.79
CA ARG A 38 -1.30 11.78 10.02
C ARG A 38 -2.45 11.20 9.19
N PRO A 39 -3.40 12.02 8.72
CA PRO A 39 -4.36 11.60 7.71
C PRO A 39 -3.66 11.19 6.41
N ALA A 40 -4.12 10.10 5.80
CA ALA A 40 -3.54 9.53 4.57
C ALA A 40 -4.60 8.94 3.62
N GLY A 41 -4.38 9.08 2.32
CA GLY A 41 -5.27 8.62 1.23
C GLY A 41 -6.56 9.44 1.06
N SER A 42 -7.34 9.16 0.00
CA SER A 42 -8.56 9.94 -0.36
C SER A 42 -9.64 10.05 0.72
N THR A 43 -9.72 9.11 1.67
CA THR A 43 -10.71 9.18 2.76
C THR A 43 -10.27 10.10 3.90
N GLY A 44 -9.00 10.52 3.95
CA GLY A 44 -8.48 11.34 5.05
C GLY A 44 -8.42 10.61 6.39
N ASN A 45 -8.41 9.27 6.37
CA ASN A 45 -8.33 8.48 7.60
C ASN A 45 -6.98 8.69 8.27
N THR A 46 -6.99 8.97 9.57
CA THR A 46 -5.75 9.06 10.35
C THR A 46 -5.13 7.69 10.46
N VAL A 47 -3.97 7.52 9.84
CA VAL A 47 -3.20 6.28 9.93
C VAL A 47 -2.23 6.39 11.11
N ASN A 48 -2.23 5.37 11.96
CA ASN A 48 -1.16 5.20 12.94
C ASN A 48 0.05 4.63 12.21
N ALA A 49 0.88 5.53 11.69
CA ALA A 49 2.21 5.22 11.20
C ALA A 49 3.26 5.78 12.17
N SER A 50 4.45 5.20 12.14
CA SER A 50 5.61 5.63 12.92
C SER A 50 6.87 5.31 12.13
N SER A 51 8.00 5.91 12.48
CA SER A 51 9.26 5.70 11.73
C SER A 51 9.69 4.23 11.65
N GLU A 52 9.26 3.41 12.61
CA GLU A 52 9.50 1.96 12.66
C GLU A 52 8.47 1.14 11.84
N ASP A 53 7.26 1.68 11.62
CA ASP A 53 6.16 1.03 10.89
C ASP A 53 5.47 2.08 10.01
N PRO A 54 6.11 2.48 8.89
CA PRO A 54 5.50 3.39 7.95
C PRO A 54 4.31 2.71 7.24
N ARG A 55 3.35 3.53 6.84
CA ARG A 55 2.17 3.15 6.09
C ARG A 55 2.28 3.65 4.67
N PHE A 56 1.99 2.77 3.72
CA PHE A 56 2.04 3.06 2.29
C PHE A 56 0.61 3.11 1.79
N VAL A 57 0.18 4.26 1.32
CA VAL A 57 -1.12 4.43 0.68
C VAL A 57 -0.99 3.87 -0.72
N ILE A 58 -1.64 2.73 -0.95
CA ILE A 58 -1.63 2.06 -2.24
C ILE A 58 -3.00 2.25 -2.89
N ARG A 59 -3.00 2.77 -4.10
CA ARG A 59 -4.15 2.82 -4.99
C ARG A 59 -4.25 1.51 -5.74
N ASN A 60 -5.30 0.75 -5.45
CA ASN A 60 -5.59 -0.50 -6.13
C ASN A 60 -5.91 -0.23 -7.61
N ASP A 61 -5.19 -0.86 -8.53
CA ASP A 61 -5.37 -0.64 -9.98
C ASP A 61 -6.73 -1.17 -10.48
N ASN A 62 -7.23 -2.25 -9.86
CA ASN A 62 -8.50 -2.89 -10.23
C ASN A 62 -9.73 -2.09 -9.80
N THR A 63 -9.69 -1.48 -8.61
CA THR A 63 -10.85 -0.80 -8.00
C THR A 63 -10.70 0.72 -7.94
N GLY A 64 -9.49 1.25 -8.16
CA GLY A 64 -9.15 2.65 -8.00
C GLY A 64 -9.15 3.16 -6.56
N LYS A 65 -9.38 2.28 -5.57
CA LYS A 65 -9.44 2.67 -4.14
C LYS A 65 -8.06 2.79 -3.55
N GLU A 66 -7.86 3.84 -2.75
CA GLU A 66 -6.65 4.05 -1.98
C GLU A 66 -6.79 3.47 -0.58
N THR A 67 -5.79 2.75 -0.11
CA THR A 67 -5.79 2.16 1.22
C THR A 67 -4.37 2.11 1.77
N ALA A 68 -4.23 2.45 3.05
CA ALA A 68 -2.94 2.47 3.72
C ALA A 68 -2.56 1.08 4.26
N TYR A 69 -1.58 0.45 3.63
CA TYR A 69 -1.04 -0.84 4.02
C TYR A 69 0.30 -0.70 4.76
N LYS A 70 0.64 -1.70 5.58
CA LYS A 70 1.99 -1.81 6.16
C LYS A 70 2.92 -2.42 5.12
N SER A 71 4.22 -2.13 5.20
CA SER A 71 5.26 -2.83 4.42
C SER A 71 5.12 -4.36 4.52
N ALA A 72 4.73 -4.89 5.68
CA ALA A 72 4.50 -6.32 5.88
C ALA A 72 3.39 -6.94 5.00
N ASN A 73 2.48 -6.12 4.45
CA ASN A 73 1.44 -6.59 3.51
C ASN A 73 1.87 -6.46 2.05
N ILE A 74 2.95 -5.72 1.79
CA ILE A 74 3.55 -5.56 0.47
C ILE A 74 4.46 -6.78 0.24
N LYS A 75 4.16 -7.56 -0.80
CA LYS A 75 4.90 -8.78 -1.14
C LYS A 75 6.21 -8.46 -1.86
N GLY A 76 6.22 -7.37 -2.63
CA GLY A 76 7.41 -6.87 -3.31
C GLY A 76 7.10 -5.63 -4.14
N GLY A 77 8.13 -4.82 -4.39
CA GLY A 77 8.08 -3.81 -5.43
C GLY A 77 8.16 -4.51 -6.78
N THR A 78 7.42 -4.02 -7.76
CA THR A 78 7.64 -4.43 -9.16
C THR A 78 8.89 -3.71 -9.63
N GLU A 79 10.04 -4.02 -9.01
CA GLU A 79 11.32 -3.47 -9.42
C GLU A 79 11.70 -4.19 -10.72
N GLU A 80 11.34 -3.58 -11.84
CA GLU A 80 12.04 -3.80 -13.10
C GLU A 80 13.49 -3.33 -12.87
N SER A 81 14.32 -4.27 -12.43
CA SER A 81 15.76 -4.12 -12.43
C SER A 81 16.20 -4.01 -13.88
N ALA A 82 16.53 -2.79 -14.30
CA ALA A 82 17.04 -2.45 -15.64
C ALA A 82 18.31 -3.23 -16.03
#